data_AF-A0A377GFH4-F1
#
_entry.id   AF-A0A377GFH4-F1
#
_cell.length_a   1.000
_cell.length_b   1.000
_cell.length_c   1.000
_cell.angle_alpha   90.00
_cell.angle_beta   90.00
_cell.angle_gamma   90.00
#
_symmetry.space_group_name_H-M   'P 1'
#
loop_
_entity.id
_entity.type
_entity.pdbx_description
1 polymer ?
#
loop_
_entity_poly.entity_id
_entity_poly.type
_entity_poly.pdbx_seq_one_letter_code
_entity_poly.pdbx_strand_id
1 'polypeptide(L)'
;MEVVDVIIIGAGAAGLMCAIEASKRHRKVLVLDHANKAGKKILMSGGGRCNFTNYYIEPEKYNSHNPHFLKSALTRYTQWDFLELVKKHKIPFHEKTLGQLFCDNKSKDIVDMLLKECAAAGATIQLNTSIENIQKSQSFKIQASKGIFCCQSLVIASGGLSIPTMGASPFAYKVAEQFGIKVWPTRAGLVPLTLDVLEKERVALLSGIGIDSLVKNARIEFRENTLFTHRGLSGPAILQLSSYWLPGESICINLLPELNVLEYLKNVRIEKPQKQLNSILSLHLPKRVIELFISPELAEKKLAELSNRDLESIAKQLNSWIVKPNGTEGYRTAEVTIGGVDCHAISSKTMEAQDVPGLYFIGEALDVTGWLGGYNFQWAWSSGWAAGQVV
;
A
#
# COMPACT_ATOMS: atom_id res chain seq x y z
N MET A 1 -3.21 -35.40 -17.14
CA MET A 1 -2.63 -34.93 -15.88
C MET A 1 -1.25 -34.41 -16.23
N GLU A 2 -1.05 -33.10 -16.17
CA GLU A 2 0.25 -32.51 -16.49
C GLU A 2 1.13 -32.50 -15.23
N VAL A 3 2.40 -32.89 -15.37
CA VAL A 3 3.38 -32.85 -14.29
C VAL A 3 4.37 -31.74 -14.59
N VAL A 4 4.59 -30.89 -13.59
CA VAL A 4 5.55 -29.79 -13.59
C VAL A 4 6.30 -29.79 -12.27
N ASP A 5 7.39 -29.06 -12.19
CA ASP A 5 8.18 -28.97 -10.95
C ASP A 5 7.49 -28.04 -9.95
N VAL A 6 7.06 -26.87 -10.44
CA VAL A 6 6.54 -25.76 -9.63
C VAL A 6 5.23 -25.25 -10.21
N ILE A 7 4.21 -25.13 -9.38
CA ILE A 7 2.98 -24.40 -9.70
C ILE A 7 2.91 -23.12 -8.87
N ILE A 8 2.64 -22.00 -9.52
CA ILE A 8 2.45 -20.71 -8.88
C ILE A 8 1.00 -20.27 -9.11
N ILE A 9 0.25 -20.03 -8.04
CA ILE A 9 -1.13 -19.55 -8.12
C ILE A 9 -1.13 -18.03 -7.96
N GLY A 10 -1.37 -17.32 -9.06
CA GLY A 10 -1.38 -15.85 -9.16
C GLY A 10 -0.29 -15.31 -10.06
N ALA A 11 -0.68 -14.72 -11.19
CA ALA A 11 0.20 -14.00 -12.14
C ALA A 11 0.31 -12.51 -11.78
N GLY A 12 0.45 -12.22 -10.48
CA GLY A 12 0.71 -10.89 -9.93
C GLY A 12 2.21 -10.58 -9.82
N ALA A 13 2.54 -9.49 -9.13
CA ALA A 13 3.93 -9.05 -8.93
C ALA A 13 4.85 -10.16 -8.38
N ALA A 14 4.50 -10.71 -7.21
CA ALA A 14 5.32 -11.73 -6.56
C ALA A 14 5.37 -13.04 -7.37
N GLY A 15 4.24 -13.46 -7.92
CA GLY A 15 4.15 -14.70 -8.70
C GLY A 15 4.96 -14.66 -9.99
N LEU A 16 4.92 -13.55 -10.74
CA LEU A 16 5.75 -13.39 -11.93
C LEU A 16 7.24 -13.33 -11.59
N MET A 17 7.61 -12.63 -10.51
CA MET A 17 9.01 -12.63 -10.04
C MET A 17 9.49 -14.04 -9.67
N CYS A 18 8.68 -14.79 -8.91
CA CYS A 18 8.99 -16.16 -8.55
C CYS A 18 9.12 -17.07 -9.78
N ALA A 19 8.26 -16.88 -10.78
CA ALA A 19 8.29 -17.67 -12.01
C ALA A 19 9.59 -17.45 -12.80
N ILE A 20 10.03 -16.20 -12.94
CA ILE A 20 11.29 -15.85 -13.62
C ILE A 20 12.45 -16.56 -12.93
N GLU A 21 12.56 -16.43 -11.62
CA GLU A 21 13.72 -16.91 -10.87
C GLU A 21 13.76 -18.44 -10.76
N ALA A 22 12.61 -19.09 -10.56
CA ALA A 22 12.53 -20.55 -10.58
C ALA A 22 12.88 -21.12 -11.97
N SER A 23 12.40 -20.51 -13.05
CA SER A 23 12.70 -20.96 -14.41
C SER A 23 14.15 -20.72 -14.83
N LYS A 24 14.81 -19.65 -14.34
CA LYS A 24 16.26 -19.45 -14.51
C LYS A 24 17.10 -20.58 -13.92
N ARG A 25 16.55 -21.33 -12.96
CA ARG A 25 17.15 -22.55 -12.38
C ARG A 25 16.74 -23.83 -13.11
N HIS A 26 16.21 -23.71 -14.31
CA HIS A 26 15.75 -24.82 -15.17
C HIS A 26 14.60 -25.65 -14.59
N ARG A 27 13.80 -25.06 -13.69
CA ARG A 27 12.57 -25.69 -13.20
C ARG A 27 11.46 -25.55 -14.23
N LYS A 28 10.65 -26.60 -14.42
CA LYS A 28 9.43 -26.53 -15.22
C LYS A 28 8.34 -25.83 -14.40
N VAL A 29 8.11 -24.55 -14.69
CA VAL A 29 7.19 -23.68 -13.93
C VAL A 29 5.90 -23.45 -14.70
N LEU A 30 4.77 -23.59 -14.00
CA LEU A 30 3.44 -23.22 -14.49
C LEU A 30 2.78 -22.20 -13.56
N VAL A 31 2.48 -21.01 -14.09
CA VAL A 31 1.72 -19.97 -13.39
C VAL A 31 0.25 -20.08 -13.78
N LEU A 32 -0.63 -20.22 -12.80
CA LEU A 32 -2.08 -20.28 -12.99
C LEU A 32 -2.73 -19.00 -12.45
N ASP A 33 -3.60 -18.37 -13.23
CA ASP A 33 -4.38 -17.22 -12.79
C ASP A 33 -5.80 -17.28 -13.33
N HIS A 34 -6.78 -16.96 -12.49
CA HIS A 34 -8.20 -16.90 -12.86
C HIS A 34 -8.54 -15.68 -13.71
N ALA A 35 -7.74 -14.60 -13.61
CA ALA A 35 -7.94 -13.40 -14.38
C ALA A 35 -7.59 -13.61 -15.87
N ASN A 36 -8.22 -12.81 -16.72
CA ASN A 36 -7.96 -12.78 -18.16
C ASN A 36 -6.65 -12.06 -18.56
N LYS A 37 -5.94 -11.47 -17.60
CA LYS A 37 -4.69 -10.74 -17.84
C LYS A 37 -3.79 -10.80 -16.60
N ALA A 38 -2.50 -11.02 -16.81
CA ALA A 38 -1.49 -10.95 -15.77
C ALA A 38 -1.26 -9.50 -15.28
N GLY A 39 -0.82 -9.35 -14.03
CA GLY A 39 -0.36 -8.07 -13.50
C GLY A 39 -1.43 -6.99 -13.38
N LYS A 40 -2.73 -7.32 -13.27
CA LYS A 40 -3.81 -6.31 -13.19
C LYS A 40 -3.59 -5.24 -12.12
N LYS A 41 -3.11 -5.62 -10.93
CA LYS A 41 -2.80 -4.67 -9.84
C LYS A 41 -1.58 -3.79 -10.18
N ILE A 42 -0.58 -4.30 -10.89
CA ILE A 42 0.53 -3.50 -11.43
C ILE A 42 -0.03 -2.44 -12.39
N LEU A 43 -0.91 -2.85 -13.31
CA LEU A 43 -1.47 -1.96 -14.34
C LEU A 43 -2.21 -0.75 -13.76
N MET A 44 -2.92 -0.90 -12.65
CA MET A 44 -3.65 0.21 -12.03
C MET A 44 -2.83 1.03 -11.02
N SER A 45 -1.74 0.47 -10.51
CA SER A 45 -0.96 1.09 -9.45
C SER A 45 -0.32 2.42 -9.86
N GLY A 46 -0.12 3.32 -8.89
CA GLY A 46 0.52 4.62 -9.11
C GLY A 46 -0.20 5.48 -10.16
N GLY A 47 -1.53 5.42 -10.21
CA GLY A 47 -2.32 6.13 -11.22
C GLY A 47 -2.06 5.65 -12.65
N GLY A 48 -1.69 4.38 -12.84
CA GLY A 48 -1.34 3.81 -14.13
C GLY A 48 0.13 4.00 -14.53
N ARG A 49 0.99 4.53 -13.65
CA ARG A 49 2.44 4.66 -13.87
C ARG A 49 3.29 3.68 -13.08
N CYS A 50 2.69 2.91 -12.18
CA CYS A 50 3.34 1.96 -11.28
C CYS A 50 4.45 2.58 -10.41
N ASN A 51 4.14 2.77 -9.12
CA ASN A 51 5.15 3.09 -8.12
C ASN A 51 5.91 1.80 -7.74
N PHE A 52 6.89 1.40 -8.53
CA PHE A 52 7.38 0.01 -8.56
C PHE A 52 8.38 -0.33 -7.43
N THR A 53 9.01 0.67 -6.81
CA THR A 53 9.84 0.52 -5.60
C THR A 53 10.10 1.88 -4.96
N ASN A 54 10.91 1.92 -3.90
CA ASN A 54 11.36 3.15 -3.24
C ASN A 54 12.88 3.13 -3.07
N TYR A 55 13.56 4.28 -3.07
CA TYR A 55 14.99 4.34 -2.71
C TYR A 55 15.27 3.94 -1.26
N TYR A 56 14.34 4.20 -0.35
CA TYR A 56 14.55 4.10 1.10
C TYR A 56 13.88 2.86 1.69
N ILE A 57 14.17 1.67 1.16
CA ILE A 57 13.63 0.41 1.68
C ILE A 57 14.27 0.06 3.03
N GLU A 58 13.44 0.05 4.06
CA GLU A 58 13.82 -0.18 5.45
C GLU A 58 12.78 -1.08 6.12
N PRO A 59 13.17 -2.07 6.96
CA PRO A 59 12.21 -2.95 7.64
C PRO A 59 11.14 -2.22 8.45
N GLU A 60 11.45 -1.05 9.00
CA GLU A 60 10.56 -0.22 9.82
C GLU A 60 9.38 0.35 9.03
N LYS A 61 9.47 0.33 7.70
CA LYS A 61 8.41 0.78 6.78
C LYS A 61 7.46 -0.34 6.37
N TYR A 62 7.50 -1.45 7.10
CA TYR A 62 6.60 -2.58 6.95
C TYR A 62 5.98 -2.95 8.28
N ASN A 63 4.70 -3.30 8.24
CA ASN A 63 3.95 -3.82 9.36
C ASN A 63 3.83 -5.33 9.24
N SER A 64 4.13 -6.04 10.33
CA SER A 64 3.94 -7.48 10.49
C SER A 64 3.85 -7.79 11.98
N HIS A 65 3.13 -8.84 12.35
CA HIS A 65 3.20 -9.40 13.70
C HIS A 65 4.55 -10.08 13.97
N ASN A 66 5.34 -10.37 12.93
CA ASN A 66 6.75 -10.76 13.04
C ASN A 66 7.66 -9.69 12.38
N PRO A 67 8.14 -8.68 13.13
CA PRO A 67 8.89 -7.56 12.57
C PRO A 67 10.26 -7.94 11.97
N HIS A 68 10.75 -9.16 12.23
CA HIS A 68 12.03 -9.65 11.70
C HIS A 68 11.88 -10.49 10.43
N PHE A 69 10.67 -10.97 10.11
CA PHE A 69 10.43 -11.93 9.04
C PHE A 69 10.91 -11.44 7.67
N LEU A 70 10.53 -10.22 7.29
CA LEU A 70 10.79 -9.65 5.97
C LEU A 70 12.27 -9.28 5.72
N LYS A 71 13.08 -9.13 6.78
CA LYS A 71 14.46 -8.61 6.70
C LYS A 71 15.34 -9.45 5.76
N SER A 72 15.28 -10.77 5.90
CA SER A 72 16.07 -11.71 5.08
C SER A 72 15.80 -11.53 3.58
N ALA A 73 14.53 -11.51 3.17
CA ALA A 73 14.17 -11.34 1.77
C ALA A 73 14.58 -9.96 1.22
N LEU A 74 14.30 -8.87 1.95
CA LEU A 74 14.63 -7.51 1.52
C LEU A 74 16.15 -7.28 1.38
N THR A 75 16.98 -7.96 2.18
CA THR A 75 18.44 -7.85 2.09
C THR A 75 19.05 -8.65 0.93
N ARG A 76 18.36 -9.70 0.47
CA ARG A 76 18.88 -10.58 -0.59
C ARG A 76 18.42 -10.20 -1.98
N TYR A 77 17.28 -9.51 -2.08
CA TYR A 77 16.81 -8.88 -3.30
C TYR A 77 16.31 -7.48 -2.97
N THR A 78 17.19 -6.52 -3.21
CA THR A 78 17.01 -5.12 -2.84
C THR A 78 16.24 -4.36 -3.92
N GLN A 79 15.90 -3.10 -3.64
CA GLN A 79 15.38 -2.17 -4.64
C GLN A 79 16.34 -1.95 -5.79
N TRP A 80 17.65 -2.04 -5.54
CA TRP A 80 18.69 -1.81 -6.53
C TRP A 80 18.72 -2.94 -7.56
N ASP A 81 18.52 -4.19 -7.13
CA ASP A 81 18.42 -5.34 -8.02
C ASP A 81 17.21 -5.22 -8.97
N PHE A 82 16.07 -4.75 -8.45
CA PHE A 82 14.90 -4.49 -9.30
C PHE A 82 15.13 -3.31 -10.24
N LEU A 83 15.79 -2.24 -9.77
CA LEU A 83 16.17 -1.10 -10.59
C LEU A 83 17.12 -1.49 -11.73
N GLU A 84 18.05 -2.41 -11.50
CA GLU A 84 18.91 -2.95 -12.55
C GLU A 84 18.10 -3.71 -13.60
N LEU A 85 17.10 -4.47 -13.20
CA LEU A 85 16.19 -5.14 -14.14
C LEU A 85 15.41 -4.12 -14.99
N VAL A 86 14.87 -3.07 -14.37
CA VAL A 86 14.17 -1.97 -15.07
C VAL A 86 15.10 -1.27 -16.08
N LYS A 87 16.35 -0.98 -15.67
CA LYS A 87 17.38 -0.37 -16.53
C LYS A 87 17.81 -1.28 -17.68
N LYS A 88 17.96 -2.60 -17.44
CA LYS A 88 18.27 -3.61 -18.46
C LYS A 88 17.24 -3.61 -19.59
N HIS A 89 15.96 -3.41 -19.26
CA HIS A 89 14.88 -3.29 -20.24
C HIS A 89 14.67 -1.87 -20.78
N LYS A 90 15.54 -0.92 -20.39
CA LYS A 90 15.53 0.47 -20.85
C LYS A 90 14.19 1.17 -20.59
N ILE A 91 13.54 0.85 -19.47
CA ILE A 91 12.29 1.50 -19.07
C ILE A 91 12.64 2.83 -18.39
N PRO A 92 12.19 3.97 -18.92
CA PRO A 92 12.44 5.26 -18.30
C PRO A 92 11.59 5.44 -17.04
N PHE A 93 12.19 6.02 -16.00
CA PHE A 93 11.54 6.26 -14.71
C PHE A 93 12.12 7.51 -14.04
N HIS A 94 11.35 8.10 -13.13
CA HIS A 94 11.78 9.22 -12.29
C HIS A 94 11.41 8.99 -10.83
N GLU A 95 12.12 9.68 -9.94
CA GLU A 95 11.68 9.87 -8.57
C GLU A 95 10.60 10.95 -8.53
N LYS A 96 9.53 10.70 -7.78
CA LYS A 96 8.51 11.71 -7.48
C LYS A 96 8.87 12.49 -6.20
N THR A 97 8.48 11.95 -5.05
CA THR A 97 8.80 12.49 -3.73
C THR A 97 9.14 11.34 -2.80
N LEU A 98 9.92 11.59 -1.75
CA LEU A 98 10.20 10.60 -0.69
C LEU A 98 10.73 9.26 -1.25
N GLY A 99 11.58 9.30 -2.28
CA GLY A 99 12.20 8.11 -2.87
C GLY A 99 11.30 7.26 -3.76
N GLN A 100 10.05 7.68 -4.04
CA GLN A 100 9.09 6.88 -4.81
C GLN A 100 9.45 6.85 -6.30
N LEU A 101 9.55 5.65 -6.89
CA LEU A 101 9.97 5.47 -8.28
C LEU A 101 8.81 5.05 -9.18
N PHE A 102 8.56 5.86 -10.22
CA PHE A 102 7.46 5.66 -11.16
C PHE A 102 7.97 5.54 -12.59
N CYS A 103 7.32 4.70 -13.40
CA CYS A 103 7.59 4.69 -14.83
C CYS A 103 7.14 6.03 -15.46
N ASP A 104 7.92 6.52 -16.44
CA ASP A 104 7.57 7.75 -17.16
C ASP A 104 6.35 7.55 -18.05
N ASN A 105 6.30 6.40 -18.73
CA ASN A 105 5.25 6.10 -19.71
C ASN A 105 3.99 5.55 -19.02
N LYS A 106 4.04 4.27 -18.63
CA LYS A 106 2.89 3.51 -18.13
C LYS A 106 3.33 2.27 -17.35
N SER A 107 2.50 1.85 -16.42
CA SER A 107 2.62 0.62 -15.63
C SER A 107 2.74 -0.65 -16.49
N LYS A 108 2.20 -0.61 -17.72
CA LYS A 108 2.31 -1.72 -18.66
C LYS A 108 3.76 -2.07 -18.99
N ASP A 109 4.68 -1.12 -18.94
CA ASP A 109 6.10 -1.38 -19.25
C ASP A 109 6.70 -2.40 -18.25
N ILE A 110 6.34 -2.32 -16.96
CA ILE A 110 6.73 -3.30 -15.94
C ILE A 110 6.10 -4.67 -16.20
N VAL A 111 4.81 -4.72 -16.56
CA VAL A 111 4.14 -6.00 -16.85
C VAL A 111 4.76 -6.66 -18.08
N ASP A 112 4.97 -5.92 -19.15
CA ASP A 112 5.56 -6.44 -20.39
C ASP A 112 7.00 -6.92 -20.15
N MET A 113 7.79 -6.21 -19.32
CA MET A 113 9.10 -6.65 -18.86
C MET A 113 9.05 -8.00 -18.13
N LEU A 114 8.17 -8.14 -17.14
CA LEU A 114 8.04 -9.38 -16.36
C LEU A 114 7.60 -10.56 -17.25
N LEU A 115 6.65 -10.34 -18.16
CA LEU A 115 6.20 -11.36 -19.11
C LEU A 115 7.32 -11.77 -20.08
N LYS A 116 8.13 -10.82 -20.54
CA LYS A 116 9.28 -11.10 -21.40
C LYS A 116 10.36 -11.90 -20.66
N GLU A 117 10.66 -11.57 -19.41
CA GLU A 117 11.60 -12.35 -18.58
C GLU A 117 11.04 -13.75 -18.28
N CYS A 118 9.74 -13.90 -18.01
CA CYS A 118 9.10 -15.22 -17.85
C CYS A 118 9.27 -16.07 -19.12
N ALA A 119 8.95 -15.51 -20.28
CA ALA A 119 9.07 -16.21 -21.56
C ALA A 119 10.53 -16.58 -21.88
N ALA A 120 11.47 -15.67 -21.61
CA ALA A 120 12.91 -15.91 -21.82
C ALA A 120 13.48 -16.99 -20.89
N ALA A 121 12.96 -17.08 -19.65
CA ALA A 121 13.36 -18.11 -18.69
C ALA A 121 12.67 -19.46 -18.95
N GLY A 122 11.58 -19.49 -19.72
CA GLY A 122 10.81 -20.71 -20.03
C GLY A 122 9.63 -20.99 -19.10
N ALA A 123 9.15 -19.98 -18.36
CA ALA A 123 7.95 -20.11 -17.54
C ALA A 123 6.67 -20.11 -18.40
N THR A 124 5.75 -21.03 -18.11
CA THR A 124 4.43 -21.07 -18.77
C THR A 124 3.40 -20.34 -17.93
N ILE A 125 2.61 -19.45 -18.55
CA ILE A 125 1.54 -18.70 -17.88
C ILE A 125 0.19 -19.08 -18.47
N GLN A 126 -0.73 -19.55 -17.64
CA GLN A 126 -2.08 -19.98 -18.05
C GLN A 126 -3.17 -19.16 -17.33
N LEU A 127 -3.66 -18.15 -18.03
CA LEU A 127 -4.73 -17.26 -17.60
C LEU A 127 -6.13 -17.91 -17.76
N ASN A 128 -7.16 -17.27 -17.20
CA ASN A 128 -8.53 -17.78 -17.16
C ASN A 128 -8.62 -19.21 -16.60
N THR A 129 -7.86 -19.48 -15.53
CA THR A 129 -7.77 -20.79 -14.86
C THR A 129 -8.14 -20.64 -13.39
N SER A 130 -9.33 -21.12 -13.02
CA SER A 130 -9.78 -21.11 -11.62
C SER A 130 -9.33 -22.38 -10.92
N ILE A 131 -8.83 -22.25 -9.69
CA ILE A 131 -8.45 -23.40 -8.86
C ILE A 131 -9.68 -23.88 -8.09
N GLU A 132 -9.96 -25.18 -8.19
CA GLU A 132 -11.13 -25.82 -7.60
C GLU A 132 -10.77 -26.56 -6.32
N ASN A 133 -9.65 -27.30 -6.34
CA ASN A 133 -9.20 -28.10 -5.22
C ASN A 133 -7.68 -28.25 -5.20
N ILE A 134 -7.10 -28.28 -4.00
CA ILE A 134 -5.68 -28.57 -3.77
C ILE A 134 -5.61 -29.75 -2.80
N GLN A 135 -4.88 -30.79 -3.17
CA GLN A 135 -4.61 -31.93 -2.30
C GLN A 135 -3.10 -32.11 -2.16
N LYS A 136 -2.67 -32.50 -0.97
CA LYS A 136 -1.27 -32.84 -0.69
C LYS A 136 -1.17 -34.29 -0.23
N SER A 137 -0.28 -35.04 -0.89
CA SER A 137 0.20 -36.33 -0.41
C SER A 137 1.73 -36.29 -0.34
N GLN A 138 2.43 -36.99 -1.24
CA GLN A 138 3.88 -36.81 -1.47
C GLN A 138 4.17 -35.59 -2.35
N SER A 139 3.22 -35.22 -3.21
CA SER A 139 3.26 -34.04 -4.07
C SER A 139 1.92 -33.30 -3.98
N PHE A 140 1.85 -32.11 -4.57
CA PHE A 140 0.61 -31.37 -4.70
C PHE A 140 -0.12 -31.78 -5.96
N LYS A 141 -1.43 -32.04 -5.83
CA LYS A 141 -2.36 -32.23 -6.93
C LYS A 141 -3.36 -31.06 -6.93
N ILE A 142 -3.39 -30.33 -8.03
CA ILE A 142 -4.21 -29.13 -8.22
C ILE A 142 -5.26 -29.45 -9.28
N GLN A 143 -6.52 -29.43 -8.87
CA GLN A 143 -7.65 -29.46 -9.79
C GLN A 143 -8.04 -28.02 -10.14
N ALA A 144 -8.09 -27.72 -11.42
CA ALA A 144 -8.47 -26.42 -11.94
C ALA A 144 -9.40 -26.56 -13.15
N SER A 145 -10.05 -25.47 -13.53
CA SER A 145 -11.03 -25.44 -14.63
C SER A 145 -10.48 -25.89 -15.99
N LYS A 146 -9.15 -25.91 -16.15
CA LYS A 146 -8.45 -26.32 -17.38
C LYS A 146 -7.70 -27.65 -17.24
N GLY A 147 -7.89 -28.39 -16.16
CA GLY A 147 -7.33 -29.72 -15.98
C GLY A 147 -6.74 -29.98 -14.60
N ILE A 148 -6.04 -31.11 -14.51
CA ILE A 148 -5.39 -31.57 -13.28
C ILE A 148 -3.87 -31.49 -13.47
N PHE A 149 -3.22 -30.82 -12.53
CA PHE A 149 -1.79 -30.57 -12.51
C PHE A 149 -1.17 -31.17 -11.25
N CYS A 150 0.05 -31.67 -11.36
CA CYS A 150 0.84 -32.16 -10.23
C CYS A 150 2.18 -31.43 -10.15
N CYS A 151 2.62 -31.09 -8.92
CA CYS A 151 3.91 -30.45 -8.69
C CYS A 151 4.53 -30.82 -7.35
N GLN A 152 5.85 -30.64 -7.24
CA GLN A 152 6.59 -30.78 -5.97
C GLN A 152 6.42 -29.54 -5.11
N SER A 153 6.56 -28.36 -5.74
CA SER A 153 6.48 -27.06 -5.07
C SER A 153 5.23 -26.30 -5.52
N LEU A 154 4.38 -25.94 -4.55
CA LEU A 154 3.21 -25.10 -4.75
C LEU A 154 3.43 -23.73 -4.10
N VAL A 155 3.39 -22.67 -4.90
CA VAL A 155 3.55 -21.29 -4.43
C VAL A 155 2.23 -20.55 -4.52
N ILE A 156 1.79 -19.99 -3.39
CA ILE A 156 0.59 -19.18 -3.28
C ILE A 156 0.96 -17.69 -3.37
N ALA A 157 0.62 -17.07 -4.49
CA ALA A 157 0.93 -15.68 -4.84
C ALA A 157 -0.33 -14.89 -5.24
N SER A 158 -1.49 -15.27 -4.69
CA SER A 158 -2.81 -14.75 -5.08
C SER A 158 -3.16 -13.39 -4.50
N GLY A 159 -2.28 -12.79 -3.69
CA GLY A 159 -2.43 -11.46 -3.12
C GLY A 159 -3.46 -11.37 -1.98
N GLY A 160 -3.89 -10.14 -1.70
CA GLY A 160 -4.87 -9.83 -0.65
C GLY A 160 -6.31 -9.68 -1.15
N LEU A 161 -7.11 -8.91 -0.41
CA LEU A 161 -8.55 -8.68 -0.63
C LEU A 161 -8.87 -7.32 -1.28
N SER A 162 -7.88 -6.44 -1.39
CA SER A 162 -8.05 -5.10 -1.96
C SER A 162 -8.45 -5.16 -3.43
N ILE A 163 -9.43 -4.35 -3.81
CA ILE A 163 -9.92 -4.16 -5.17
C ILE A 163 -10.49 -5.46 -5.77
N PRO A 164 -11.59 -6.02 -5.22
CA PRO A 164 -12.17 -7.29 -5.67
C PRO A 164 -12.53 -7.34 -7.16
N THR A 165 -12.89 -6.20 -7.75
CA THR A 165 -13.19 -6.08 -9.19
C THR A 165 -12.00 -6.42 -10.09
N MET A 166 -10.79 -6.48 -9.53
CA MET A 166 -9.55 -6.85 -10.24
C MET A 166 -9.16 -8.32 -10.04
N GLY A 167 -9.98 -9.12 -9.37
CA GLY A 167 -9.73 -10.54 -9.10
C GLY A 167 -9.14 -10.84 -7.72
N ALA A 168 -9.10 -9.85 -6.81
CA ALA A 168 -8.70 -10.10 -5.43
C ALA A 168 -9.68 -11.06 -4.75
N SER A 169 -9.15 -12.03 -4.00
CA SER A 169 -9.94 -13.09 -3.37
C SER A 169 -9.26 -13.60 -2.10
N PRO A 170 -9.99 -14.22 -1.16
CA PRO A 170 -9.40 -14.79 0.06
C PRO A 170 -8.67 -16.12 -0.19
N PHE A 171 -8.29 -16.43 -1.44
CA PHE A 171 -7.78 -17.75 -1.81
C PHE A 171 -6.54 -18.15 -1.01
N ALA A 172 -5.59 -17.23 -0.81
CA ALA A 172 -4.39 -17.53 -0.03
C ALA A 172 -4.73 -17.95 1.41
N TYR A 173 -5.69 -17.25 2.03
CA TYR A 173 -6.08 -17.49 3.40
C TYR A 173 -6.82 -18.82 3.55
N LYS A 174 -7.70 -19.15 2.60
CA LYS A 174 -8.37 -20.45 2.56
C LYS A 174 -7.38 -21.60 2.41
N VAL A 175 -6.34 -21.44 1.59
CA VAL A 175 -5.29 -22.44 1.45
C VAL A 175 -4.47 -22.57 2.74
N ALA A 176 -4.12 -21.46 3.39
CA ALA A 176 -3.44 -21.50 4.68
C ALA A 176 -4.29 -22.23 5.74
N GLU A 177 -5.56 -21.86 5.89
CA GLU A 177 -6.51 -22.51 6.81
C GLU A 177 -6.67 -24.01 6.51
N GLN A 178 -6.79 -24.39 5.23
CA GLN A 178 -6.87 -25.79 4.80
C GLN A 178 -5.69 -26.62 5.31
N PHE A 179 -4.49 -26.04 5.35
CA PHE A 179 -3.28 -26.70 5.81
C PHE A 179 -2.93 -26.38 7.27
N GLY A 180 -3.87 -25.84 8.05
CA GLY A 180 -3.69 -25.58 9.48
C GLY A 180 -2.76 -24.41 9.80
N ILE A 181 -2.45 -23.57 8.82
CA ILE A 181 -1.62 -22.38 9.00
C ILE A 181 -2.51 -21.21 9.42
N LYS A 182 -2.14 -20.57 10.53
CA LYS A 182 -2.87 -19.41 11.06
C LYS A 182 -2.87 -18.24 10.08
N VAL A 183 -3.99 -17.53 10.03
CA VAL A 183 -4.15 -16.27 9.30
C VAL A 183 -4.50 -15.18 10.31
N TRP A 184 -3.74 -14.08 10.33
CA TRP A 184 -4.07 -12.90 11.13
C TRP A 184 -5.31 -12.20 10.57
N PRO A 185 -6.19 -11.66 11.44
CA PRO A 185 -7.38 -10.93 10.99
C PRO A 185 -7.04 -9.85 9.96
N THR A 186 -7.77 -9.84 8.85
CA THR A 186 -7.48 -8.94 7.74
C THR A 186 -8.29 -7.66 7.82
N ARG A 187 -7.68 -6.54 7.42
CA ARG A 187 -8.39 -5.27 7.24
C ARG A 187 -7.84 -4.47 6.06
N ALA A 188 -8.65 -3.55 5.56
CA ALA A 188 -8.23 -2.58 4.56
C ALA A 188 -7.11 -1.67 5.12
N GLY A 189 -6.01 -1.55 4.36
CA GLY A 189 -4.90 -0.65 4.63
C GLY A 189 -4.64 0.28 3.46
N LEU A 190 -3.94 1.38 3.71
CA LEU A 190 -3.74 2.44 2.71
C LEU A 190 -5.06 2.83 2.05
N VAL A 191 -6.03 3.21 2.88
CA VAL A 191 -7.44 3.39 2.52
C VAL A 191 -7.94 4.75 3.02
N PRO A 192 -8.79 5.46 2.25
CA PRO A 192 -9.40 6.69 2.74
C PRO A 192 -10.25 6.45 4.00
N LEU A 193 -10.27 7.45 4.87
CA LEU A 193 -11.03 7.46 6.11
C LEU A 193 -12.36 8.17 5.91
N THR A 194 -13.45 7.56 6.37
CA THR A 194 -14.79 8.14 6.32
C THR A 194 -15.09 8.87 7.62
N LEU A 195 -15.85 9.96 7.52
CA LEU A 195 -16.23 10.79 8.67
C LEU A 195 -17.70 10.56 9.04
N ASP A 196 -18.09 10.94 10.25
CA ASP A 196 -19.49 10.99 10.64
C ASP A 196 -20.27 12.03 9.81
N VAL A 197 -21.61 12.03 9.89
CA VAL A 197 -22.46 12.84 9.02
C VAL A 197 -22.14 14.32 9.09
N LEU A 198 -21.97 14.88 10.30
CA LEU A 198 -21.77 16.31 10.50
C LEU A 198 -20.39 16.74 9.99
N GLU A 199 -19.34 16.02 10.37
CA GLU A 199 -17.98 16.37 9.94
C GLU A 199 -17.78 16.08 8.44
N LYS A 200 -18.44 15.05 7.89
CA LYS A 200 -18.45 14.76 6.44
C LYS A 200 -19.09 15.90 5.65
N GLU A 201 -20.26 16.41 6.06
CA GLU A 201 -20.92 17.52 5.37
C GLU A 201 -20.08 18.78 5.40
N ARG A 202 -19.47 19.07 6.55
CA ARG A 202 -18.51 20.17 6.72
C ARG A 202 -17.31 20.01 5.78
N VAL A 203 -16.63 18.87 5.81
CA VAL A 203 -15.41 18.63 5.01
C VAL A 203 -15.69 18.45 3.51
N ALA A 204 -16.88 17.99 3.12
CA ALA A 204 -17.27 17.84 1.72
C ALA A 204 -17.24 19.17 0.96
N LEU A 205 -17.43 20.30 1.66
CA LEU A 205 -17.26 21.65 1.11
C LEU A 205 -15.82 21.95 0.66
N LEU A 206 -14.84 21.12 1.01
CA LEU A 206 -13.44 21.21 0.57
C LEU A 206 -13.07 20.16 -0.47
N SER A 207 -14.01 19.34 -0.93
CA SER A 207 -13.73 18.21 -1.82
C SER A 207 -12.87 18.62 -3.02
N GLY A 208 -11.77 17.89 -3.21
CA GLY A 208 -10.77 18.14 -4.27
C GLY A 208 -9.58 19.01 -3.86
N ILE A 209 -9.61 19.65 -2.68
CA ILE A 209 -8.48 20.42 -2.16
C ILE A 209 -7.50 19.47 -1.45
N GLY A 210 -6.21 19.56 -1.81
CA GLY A 210 -5.10 18.90 -1.12
C GLY A 210 -4.25 19.92 -0.36
N ILE A 211 -3.80 19.58 0.84
CA ILE A 211 -2.98 20.43 1.72
C ILE A 211 -1.83 19.61 2.31
N ASP A 212 -0.59 20.11 2.22
CA ASP A 212 0.56 19.54 2.95
C ASP A 212 0.28 19.60 4.45
N SER A 213 0.29 18.45 5.09
CA SER A 213 -0.19 18.29 6.45
C SER A 213 0.62 17.24 7.18
N LEU A 214 0.74 17.40 8.49
CA LEU A 214 1.21 16.34 9.36
C LEU A 214 0.01 15.71 10.04
N VAL A 215 -0.19 14.41 9.80
CA VAL A 215 -1.27 13.62 10.38
C VAL A 215 -0.66 12.63 11.36
N LYS A 216 -1.21 12.55 12.56
CA LYS A 216 -0.72 11.64 13.61
C LYS A 216 -1.81 10.99 14.42
N ASN A 217 -1.47 9.84 15.00
CA ASN A 217 -2.20 9.21 16.10
C ASN A 217 -1.22 8.87 17.24
N ALA A 218 -1.66 8.07 18.21
CA ALA A 218 -0.81 7.69 19.35
C ALA A 218 0.41 6.83 18.97
N ARG A 219 0.44 6.24 17.77
CA ARG A 219 1.47 5.29 17.34
C ARG A 219 2.47 5.89 16.38
N ILE A 220 2.02 6.75 15.47
CA ILE A 220 2.83 7.22 14.34
C ILE A 220 2.34 8.56 13.80
N GLU A 221 3.21 9.23 13.06
CA GLU A 221 2.89 10.43 12.29
C GLU A 221 3.45 10.35 10.87
N PHE A 222 2.74 10.99 9.94
CA PHE A 222 3.13 11.10 8.54
C PHE A 222 2.90 12.52 8.05
N ARG A 223 3.88 13.05 7.32
CA ARG A 223 3.75 14.33 6.63
C ARG A 223 3.63 14.13 5.13
N GLU A 224 2.49 14.54 4.60
CA GLU A 224 2.21 14.66 3.17
C GLU A 224 0.85 15.36 2.99
N ASN A 225 0.40 15.47 1.76
CA ASN A 225 -0.91 15.95 1.39
C ASN A 225 -2.04 15.11 2.02
N THR A 226 -2.89 15.79 2.78
CA THR A 226 -4.26 15.35 3.06
C THR A 226 -5.16 15.88 1.95
N LEU A 227 -5.98 15.01 1.38
CA LEU A 227 -6.98 15.32 0.37
C LEU A 227 -8.37 15.27 0.98
N PHE A 228 -9.13 16.36 0.88
CA PHE A 228 -10.53 16.38 1.26
C PHE A 228 -11.40 15.74 0.17
N THR A 229 -12.37 14.92 0.56
CA THR A 229 -13.29 14.23 -0.36
C THR A 229 -14.74 14.38 0.08
N HIS A 230 -15.67 14.02 -0.80
CA HIS A 230 -17.11 13.97 -0.50
C HIS A 230 -17.49 12.93 0.57
N ARG A 231 -16.61 11.97 0.90
CA ARG A 231 -16.85 10.92 1.92
C ARG A 231 -16.05 11.12 3.21
N GLY A 232 -15.02 11.96 3.19
CA GLY A 232 -14.11 12.15 4.31
C GLY A 232 -12.72 12.56 3.86
N LEU A 233 -11.69 11.86 4.34
CA LEU A 233 -10.28 12.23 4.18
C LEU A 233 -9.51 11.17 3.38
N SER A 234 -8.64 11.61 2.48
CA SER A 234 -7.77 10.79 1.64
C SER A 234 -6.41 11.47 1.48
N GLY A 235 -5.65 11.12 0.46
CA GLY A 235 -4.32 11.65 0.19
C GLY A 235 -3.23 10.91 0.95
N PRO A 236 -1.97 10.99 0.51
CA PRO A 236 -0.91 10.12 1.00
C PRO A 236 -0.73 10.11 2.52
N ALA A 237 -0.90 11.25 3.22
CA ALA A 237 -0.79 11.29 4.68
C ALA A 237 -1.87 10.44 5.37
N ILE A 238 -3.12 10.56 4.91
CA ILE A 238 -4.25 9.78 5.44
C ILE A 238 -4.13 8.31 5.07
N LEU A 239 -3.75 8.01 3.82
CA LEU A 239 -3.54 6.63 3.38
C LEU A 239 -2.47 5.95 4.25
N GLN A 240 -1.33 6.61 4.49
CA GLN A 240 -0.28 6.08 5.37
C GLN A 240 -0.82 5.82 6.79
N LEU A 241 -1.46 6.83 7.40
CA LEU A 241 -1.97 6.72 8.76
C LEU A 241 -3.08 5.66 8.91
N SER A 242 -3.89 5.42 7.88
CA SER A 242 -4.99 4.43 7.93
C SER A 242 -4.49 3.02 8.27
N SER A 243 -3.23 2.72 7.92
CA SER A 243 -2.60 1.45 8.26
C SER A 243 -2.28 1.32 9.75
N TYR A 244 -2.30 2.41 10.51
CA TYR A 244 -2.01 2.44 11.96
C TYR A 244 -3.20 2.89 12.81
N TRP A 245 -4.28 3.34 12.17
CA TRP A 245 -5.54 3.70 12.81
C TRP A 245 -6.40 2.46 13.08
N LEU A 246 -7.05 2.44 14.24
CA LEU A 246 -8.03 1.43 14.62
C LEU A 246 -9.42 2.07 14.82
N PRO A 247 -10.52 1.31 14.57
CA PRO A 247 -11.87 1.79 14.82
C PRO A 247 -12.06 2.38 16.22
N GLY A 248 -12.66 3.57 16.28
CA GLY A 248 -12.91 4.30 17.53
C GLY A 248 -11.80 5.28 17.93
N GLU A 249 -10.67 5.30 17.24
CA GLU A 249 -9.57 6.22 17.53
C GLU A 249 -9.73 7.58 16.85
N SER A 250 -9.18 8.60 17.49
CA SER A 250 -9.02 9.94 16.91
C SER A 250 -7.65 10.10 16.25
N ILE A 251 -7.59 11.01 15.29
CA ILE A 251 -6.38 11.45 14.61
C ILE A 251 -6.22 12.97 14.80
N CYS A 252 -5.00 13.45 14.78
CA CYS A 252 -4.67 14.87 14.85
C CYS A 252 -4.05 15.30 13.52
N ILE A 253 -4.57 16.37 12.93
CA ILE A 253 -4.11 16.93 11.67
C ILE A 253 -3.56 18.33 11.94
N ASN A 254 -2.28 18.52 11.65
CA ASN A 254 -1.65 19.83 11.57
C ASN A 254 -1.65 20.28 10.11
N LEU A 255 -2.48 21.28 9.78
CA LEU A 255 -2.65 21.84 8.45
C LEU A 255 -1.52 22.79 8.04
N LEU A 256 -0.66 23.18 8.99
CA LEU A 256 0.46 24.08 8.80
C LEU A 256 1.70 23.54 9.54
N PRO A 257 2.26 22.39 9.09
CA PRO A 257 3.30 21.68 9.83
C PRO A 257 4.61 22.46 10.00
N GLU A 258 4.89 23.45 9.16
CA GLU A 258 6.08 24.32 9.23
C GLU A 258 5.90 25.54 10.13
N LEU A 259 4.70 25.76 10.66
CA LEU A 259 4.33 27.00 11.33
C LEU A 259 3.75 26.72 12.70
N ASN A 260 4.41 27.26 13.73
CA ASN A 260 3.73 27.52 15.00
C ASN A 260 2.80 28.72 14.80
N VAL A 261 1.52 28.44 14.51
CA VAL A 261 0.54 29.47 14.14
C VAL A 261 0.36 30.49 15.27
N LEU A 262 0.45 30.09 16.53
CA LEU A 262 0.27 30.99 17.66
C LEU A 262 1.39 32.04 17.72
N GLU A 263 2.64 31.59 17.65
CA GLU A 263 3.81 32.49 17.67
C GLU A 263 3.85 33.36 16.42
N TYR A 264 3.58 32.77 15.26
CA TYR A 264 3.51 33.50 14.00
C TYR A 264 2.46 34.63 14.05
N LEU A 265 1.24 34.34 14.48
CA LEU A 265 0.18 35.36 14.56
C LEU A 265 0.48 36.42 15.62
N LYS A 266 1.12 36.06 16.76
CA LYS A 266 1.57 37.05 17.77
C LYS A 266 2.59 38.02 17.17
N ASN A 267 3.55 37.53 16.40
CA ASN A 267 4.58 38.35 15.77
C ASN A 267 3.98 39.25 14.67
N VAL A 268 3.18 38.70 13.76
CA VAL A 268 2.54 39.47 12.68
C VAL A 268 1.57 40.51 13.23
N ARG A 269 0.91 40.24 14.38
CA ARG A 269 0.06 41.24 15.05
C ARG A 269 0.85 42.48 15.49
N ILE A 270 2.10 42.32 15.91
CA ILE A 270 2.98 43.44 16.30
C ILE A 270 3.45 44.20 15.05
N GLU A 271 3.89 43.48 14.01
CA GLU A 271 4.44 44.08 12.79
C GLU A 271 3.37 44.75 11.91
N LYS A 272 2.20 44.13 11.80
CA LYS A 272 1.14 44.49 10.85
C LYS A 272 -0.25 44.51 11.53
N PRO A 273 -0.44 45.32 12.58
CA PRO A 273 -1.66 45.32 13.41
C PRO A 273 -2.95 45.60 12.63
N GLN A 274 -2.86 46.36 11.54
CA GLN A 274 -4.00 46.78 10.73
C GLN A 274 -4.40 45.77 9.63
N LYS A 275 -3.62 44.70 9.41
CA LYS A 275 -3.97 43.65 8.44
C LYS A 275 -5.08 42.76 8.99
N GLN A 276 -5.94 42.28 8.10
CA GLN A 276 -6.99 41.31 8.44
C GLN A 276 -6.42 39.90 8.60
N LEU A 277 -7.01 39.11 9.49
CA LEU A 277 -6.60 37.72 9.73
C LEU A 277 -6.64 36.87 8.45
N ASN A 278 -7.72 36.99 7.65
CA ASN A 278 -7.85 36.23 6.41
C ASN A 278 -6.67 36.46 5.45
N SER A 279 -6.14 37.68 5.43
CA SER A 279 -5.14 38.10 4.46
C SER A 279 -3.78 37.53 4.83
N ILE A 280 -3.55 37.31 6.13
CA ILE A 280 -2.36 36.65 6.65
C ILE A 280 -2.46 35.14 6.48
N LEU A 281 -3.60 34.53 6.78
CA LEU A 281 -3.79 33.08 6.64
C LEU A 281 -3.81 32.63 5.18
N SER A 282 -4.30 33.47 4.25
CA SER A 282 -4.34 33.18 2.81
C SER A 282 -2.96 33.08 2.16
N LEU A 283 -1.90 33.50 2.87
CA LEU A 283 -0.51 33.25 2.45
C LEU A 283 -0.11 31.77 2.59
N HIS A 284 -0.84 31.01 3.40
CA HIS A 284 -0.47 29.66 3.82
C HIS A 284 -1.54 28.60 3.49
N LEU A 285 -2.82 28.99 3.46
CA LEU A 285 -3.94 28.07 3.20
C LEU A 285 -4.88 28.63 2.12
N PRO A 286 -5.53 27.76 1.32
CA PRO A 286 -6.60 28.18 0.43
C PRO A 286 -7.76 28.80 1.20
N LYS A 287 -8.36 29.85 0.63
CA LYS A 287 -9.46 30.60 1.25
C LYS A 287 -10.61 29.72 1.76
N ARG A 288 -11.04 28.72 0.97
CA ARG A 288 -12.10 27.76 1.36
C ARG A 288 -11.74 26.97 2.61
N VAL A 289 -10.47 26.60 2.78
CA VAL A 289 -10.01 25.90 3.99
C VAL A 289 -10.10 26.83 5.19
N ILE A 290 -9.63 28.07 5.06
CA ILE A 290 -9.70 29.07 6.13
C ILE A 290 -11.15 29.26 6.59
N GLU A 291 -12.09 29.42 5.65
CA GLU A 291 -13.53 29.59 5.93
C GLU A 291 -14.15 28.40 6.68
N LEU A 292 -13.58 27.20 6.56
CA LEU A 292 -14.08 26.01 7.26
C LEU A 292 -13.67 25.97 8.75
N PHE A 293 -12.52 26.55 9.07
CA PHE A 293 -11.94 26.51 10.42
C PHE A 293 -12.14 27.83 11.16
N ILE A 294 -12.20 28.95 10.45
CA ILE A 294 -12.24 30.29 11.03
C ILE A 294 -13.56 30.94 10.63
N SER A 295 -14.35 31.38 11.63
CA SER A 295 -15.62 32.03 11.35
C SER A 295 -15.41 33.33 10.57
N PRO A 296 -16.35 33.75 9.70
CA PRO A 296 -16.23 34.99 8.93
C PRO A 296 -15.97 36.22 9.82
N GLU A 297 -16.62 36.31 10.97
CA GLU A 297 -16.47 37.41 11.91
C GLU A 297 -15.05 37.50 12.49
N LEU A 298 -14.39 36.36 12.68
CA LEU A 298 -13.02 36.32 13.16
C LEU A 298 -12.02 36.55 12.02
N ALA A 299 -12.31 36.02 10.83
CA ALA A 299 -11.46 36.12 9.65
C ALA A 299 -11.31 37.57 9.13
N GLU A 300 -12.35 38.39 9.26
CA GLU A 300 -12.36 39.79 8.80
C GLU A 300 -11.79 40.80 9.79
N LYS A 301 -11.60 40.41 11.06
CA LYS A 301 -10.99 41.28 12.09
C LYS A 301 -9.55 41.62 11.75
N LYS A 302 -9.16 42.84 12.14
CA LYS A 302 -7.74 43.22 12.14
C LYS A 302 -7.00 42.47 13.22
N LEU A 303 -5.72 42.16 13.01
CA LEU A 303 -4.93 41.43 14.01
C LEU A 303 -4.90 42.13 15.37
N ALA A 304 -4.86 43.46 15.40
CA ALA A 304 -4.88 44.24 16.64
C ALA A 304 -6.17 44.06 17.47
N GLU A 305 -7.25 43.63 16.85
CA GLU A 305 -8.56 43.41 17.48
C GLU A 305 -8.69 41.98 18.03
N LEU A 306 -7.75 41.08 17.71
CA LEU A 306 -7.76 39.70 18.17
C LEU A 306 -7.14 39.59 19.57
N SER A 307 -7.89 38.99 20.49
CA SER A 307 -7.38 38.65 21.82
C SER A 307 -6.37 37.51 21.74
N ASN A 308 -5.56 37.32 22.80
CA ASN A 308 -4.67 36.17 22.87
C ASN A 308 -5.44 34.83 22.81
N ARG A 309 -6.64 34.79 23.42
CA ARG A 309 -7.52 33.63 23.39
C ARG A 309 -8.00 33.30 21.97
N ASP A 310 -8.27 34.32 21.16
CA ASP A 310 -8.62 34.12 19.74
C ASP A 310 -7.46 33.48 18.99
N LEU A 311 -6.24 34.01 19.16
CA LEU A 311 -5.04 33.47 18.53
C LEU A 311 -4.76 32.02 18.94
N GLU A 312 -4.93 31.70 20.23
CA GLU A 312 -4.78 30.34 20.75
C GLU A 312 -5.80 29.38 20.15
N SER A 313 -7.06 29.82 20.02
CA SER A 313 -8.12 29.04 19.38
C SER A 313 -7.83 28.77 17.90
N ILE A 314 -7.42 29.80 17.15
CA ILE A 314 -7.04 29.69 15.74
C ILE A 314 -5.87 28.72 15.58
N ALA A 315 -4.82 28.87 16.39
CA ALA A 315 -3.66 28.00 16.35
C ALA A 315 -4.02 26.56 16.67
N LYS A 316 -4.87 26.32 17.67
CA LYS A 316 -5.35 24.97 18.01
C LYS A 316 -6.12 24.34 16.84
N GLN A 317 -6.97 25.09 16.16
CA GLN A 317 -7.75 24.57 15.03
C GLN A 317 -6.87 24.25 13.80
N LEU A 318 -5.82 25.03 13.54
CA LEU A 318 -4.96 24.83 12.36
C LEU A 318 -3.80 23.86 12.62
N ASN A 319 -3.15 23.92 13.79
CA ASN A 319 -2.03 23.03 14.12
C ASN A 319 -2.45 21.73 14.82
N SER A 320 -3.69 21.61 15.31
CA SER A 320 -4.14 20.45 16.10
C SER A 320 -5.62 20.14 15.90
N TRP A 321 -6.06 20.04 14.64
CA TRP A 321 -7.41 19.61 14.32
C TRP A 321 -7.61 18.14 14.67
N ILE A 322 -8.43 17.87 15.69
CA ILE A 322 -8.78 16.52 16.11
C ILE A 322 -9.99 16.04 15.32
N VAL A 323 -9.83 14.90 14.66
CA VAL A 323 -10.88 14.24 13.88
C VAL A 323 -11.08 12.83 14.44
N LYS A 324 -12.32 12.37 14.52
CA LYS A 324 -12.65 10.99 14.86
C LYS A 324 -13.27 10.30 13.64
N PRO A 325 -12.48 9.61 12.81
CA PRO A 325 -13.03 8.85 11.69
C PRO A 325 -14.08 7.84 12.15
N ASN A 326 -15.15 7.71 11.37
CA ASN A 326 -16.22 6.73 11.62
C ASN A 326 -15.89 5.36 11.01
N GLY A 327 -14.99 5.31 10.04
CA GLY A 327 -14.60 4.07 9.37
C GLY A 327 -13.60 4.29 8.24
N THR A 328 -13.54 3.31 7.36
CA THR A 328 -12.76 3.37 6.10
C THR A 328 -13.68 3.15 4.93
N GLU A 329 -13.24 3.51 3.72
CA GLU A 329 -13.96 3.17 2.49
C GLU A 329 -13.88 1.68 2.11
N GLY A 330 -13.12 0.89 2.87
CA GLY A 330 -13.02 -0.57 2.74
C GLY A 330 -12.25 -1.05 1.51
N TYR A 331 -12.32 -2.36 1.24
CA TYR A 331 -11.51 -3.01 0.21
C TYR A 331 -11.76 -2.53 -1.22
N ARG A 332 -12.86 -1.83 -1.50
CA ARG A 332 -13.13 -1.30 -2.85
C ARG A 332 -12.14 -0.19 -3.23
N THR A 333 -11.56 0.50 -2.26
CA THR A 333 -10.62 1.62 -2.50
C THR A 333 -9.29 1.47 -1.76
N ALA A 334 -9.18 0.55 -0.81
CA ALA A 334 -7.91 0.21 -0.17
C ALA A 334 -6.86 -0.21 -1.20
N GLU A 335 -5.62 0.26 -1.05
CA GLU A 335 -4.51 -0.19 -1.90
C GLU A 335 -3.96 -1.56 -1.48
N VAL A 336 -4.08 -1.91 -0.20
CA VAL A 336 -3.53 -3.15 0.37
C VAL A 336 -4.43 -3.78 1.42
N THR A 337 -4.12 -5.02 1.75
CA THR A 337 -4.66 -5.76 2.89
C THR A 337 -3.61 -5.83 3.99
N ILE A 338 -4.00 -5.46 5.21
CA ILE A 338 -3.22 -5.67 6.44
C ILE A 338 -3.65 -6.99 7.06
N GLY A 339 -2.71 -7.71 7.69
CA GLY A 339 -2.90 -9.09 8.13
C GLY A 339 -2.52 -10.07 7.02
N GLY A 340 -2.98 -11.32 7.14
CA GLY A 340 -2.66 -12.38 6.18
C GLY A 340 -2.02 -13.59 6.84
N VAL A 341 -1.38 -14.44 6.05
CA VAL A 341 -0.77 -15.69 6.54
C VAL A 341 0.32 -15.39 7.57
N ASP A 342 0.27 -16.08 8.71
CA ASP A 342 1.15 -15.82 9.85
C ASP A 342 2.61 -16.10 9.50
N CYS A 343 3.42 -15.05 9.53
CA CYS A 343 4.83 -15.09 9.21
C CYS A 343 5.67 -15.92 10.21
N HIS A 344 5.13 -16.31 11.37
CA HIS A 344 5.80 -17.25 12.27
C HIS A 344 5.78 -18.70 11.75
N ALA A 345 4.80 -19.06 10.94
CA ALA A 345 4.67 -20.39 10.34
C ALA A 345 5.41 -20.52 8.99
N ILE A 346 6.00 -19.43 8.52
CA ILE A 346 6.70 -19.35 7.23
C ILE A 346 8.19 -19.11 7.49
N SER A 347 9.05 -19.77 6.71
CA SER A 347 10.50 -19.54 6.73
C SER A 347 10.83 -18.16 6.15
N SER A 348 11.45 -17.29 6.94
CA SER A 348 11.90 -15.96 6.50
C SER A 348 12.96 -15.97 5.39
N LYS A 349 13.63 -17.12 5.18
CA LYS A 349 14.66 -17.29 4.14
C LYS A 349 14.10 -17.84 2.84
N THR A 350 13.16 -18.77 2.92
CA THR A 350 12.70 -19.56 1.75
C THR A 350 11.27 -19.28 1.36
N MET A 351 10.48 -18.62 2.22
CA MET A 351 9.03 -18.43 2.08
C MET A 351 8.21 -19.74 2.15
N GLU A 352 8.84 -20.84 2.54
CA GLU A 352 8.20 -22.15 2.70
C GLU A 352 7.44 -22.22 4.03
N ALA A 353 6.27 -22.87 4.03
CA ALA A 353 5.52 -23.20 5.24
C ALA A 353 6.24 -24.31 6.02
N GLN A 354 6.51 -24.07 7.30
CA GLN A 354 7.34 -24.96 8.14
C GLN A 354 6.73 -26.36 8.27
N ASP A 355 5.42 -26.44 8.49
CA ASP A 355 4.73 -27.71 8.72
C ASP A 355 4.22 -28.38 7.43
N VAL A 356 4.42 -27.73 6.27
CA VAL A 356 3.87 -28.18 4.98
C VAL A 356 4.96 -28.09 3.90
N PRO A 357 5.94 -29.03 3.88
CA PRO A 357 7.04 -29.01 2.92
C PRO A 357 6.57 -28.89 1.46
N GLY A 358 7.19 -28.01 0.68
CA GLY A 358 6.80 -27.71 -0.69
C GLY A 358 5.65 -26.71 -0.84
N LEU A 359 5.00 -26.24 0.23
CA LEU A 359 4.02 -25.15 0.17
C LEU A 359 4.70 -23.82 0.51
N TYR A 360 4.50 -22.81 -0.33
CA TYR A 360 5.10 -21.48 -0.17
C TYR A 360 4.03 -20.40 -0.24
N PHE A 361 4.24 -19.30 0.46
CA PHE A 361 3.40 -18.10 0.38
C PHE A 361 4.28 -16.88 0.11
N ILE A 362 3.87 -16.01 -0.81
CA ILE A 362 4.66 -14.81 -1.18
C ILE A 362 3.79 -13.58 -1.42
N GLY A 363 4.40 -12.40 -1.38
CA GLY A 363 3.72 -11.12 -1.61
C GLY A 363 2.69 -10.78 -0.54
N GLU A 364 1.61 -10.11 -0.95
CA GLU A 364 0.54 -9.59 -0.07
C GLU A 364 -0.33 -10.69 0.57
N ALA A 365 -0.13 -11.96 0.21
CA ALA A 365 -0.77 -13.07 0.91
C ALA A 365 -0.28 -13.23 2.36
N LEU A 366 0.97 -12.82 2.61
CA LEU A 366 1.62 -12.87 3.92
C LEU A 366 1.22 -11.67 4.77
N ASP A 367 1.29 -11.82 6.10
CA ASP A 367 1.20 -10.73 7.08
C ASP A 367 2.43 -9.80 7.02
N VAL A 368 2.61 -9.12 5.89
CA VAL A 368 3.63 -8.11 5.62
C VAL A 368 3.00 -7.02 4.77
N THR A 369 2.83 -5.84 5.37
CA THR A 369 2.23 -4.68 4.67
C THR A 369 3.18 -3.50 4.72
N GLY A 370 3.67 -3.07 3.57
CA GLY A 370 4.52 -1.89 3.43
C GLY A 370 3.74 -0.59 3.50
N TRP A 371 4.46 0.49 3.78
CA TRP A 371 3.97 1.86 3.61
C TRP A 371 3.52 2.14 2.17
N LEU A 372 2.73 3.20 2.00
CA LEU A 372 2.54 3.80 0.67
C LEU A 372 3.90 4.26 0.14
N GLY A 373 4.13 4.09 -1.17
CA GLY A 373 5.33 4.62 -1.82
C GLY A 373 6.23 3.59 -2.49
N GLY A 374 5.70 2.44 -2.91
CA GLY A 374 6.46 1.40 -3.64
C GLY A 374 6.94 0.23 -2.78
N TYR A 375 6.83 0.33 -1.45
CA TYR A 375 7.26 -0.69 -0.49
C TYR A 375 6.56 -2.04 -0.70
N ASN A 376 5.26 -2.04 -0.98
CA ASN A 376 4.48 -3.27 -1.20
C ASN A 376 4.91 -4.02 -2.46
N PHE A 377 5.29 -3.29 -3.52
CA PHE A 377 5.89 -3.93 -4.70
C PHE A 377 7.28 -4.46 -4.38
N GLN A 378 8.11 -3.69 -3.68
CA GLN A 378 9.43 -4.20 -3.26
C GLN A 378 9.31 -5.50 -2.46
N TRP A 379 8.35 -5.59 -1.55
CA TRP A 379 8.08 -6.83 -0.82
C TRP A 379 7.68 -7.97 -1.75
N ALA A 380 6.79 -7.70 -2.72
CA ALA A 380 6.40 -8.68 -3.71
C ALA A 380 7.60 -9.19 -4.54
N TRP A 381 8.51 -8.30 -4.96
CA TRP A 381 9.73 -8.68 -5.67
C TRP A 381 10.65 -9.53 -4.79
N SER A 382 10.88 -9.09 -3.56
CA SER A 382 11.86 -9.71 -2.66
C SER A 382 11.41 -11.10 -2.21
N SER A 383 10.14 -11.23 -1.81
CA SER A 383 9.55 -12.52 -1.43
C SER A 383 9.42 -13.47 -2.62
N GLY A 384 8.99 -12.96 -3.78
CA GLY A 384 8.91 -13.74 -5.01
C GLY A 384 10.28 -14.27 -5.46
N TRP A 385 11.30 -13.41 -5.44
CA TRP A 385 12.68 -13.81 -5.71
C TRP A 385 13.15 -14.86 -4.70
N ALA A 386 12.94 -14.64 -3.39
CA ALA A 386 13.42 -15.54 -2.34
C ALA A 386 12.85 -16.96 -2.47
N ALA A 387 11.55 -17.10 -2.78
CA ALA A 387 10.93 -18.39 -3.08
C ALA A 387 11.46 -18.98 -4.39
N GLY A 388 11.59 -18.18 -5.43
CA GLY A 388 12.14 -18.59 -6.72
C GLY A 388 13.55 -19.17 -6.64
N GLN A 389 14.35 -18.79 -5.63
CA GLN A 389 15.68 -19.35 -5.37
C GLN A 389 15.67 -20.74 -4.74
N VAL A 390 14.54 -21.35 -4.43
CA VAL A 390 14.49 -22.63 -3.70
C VAL A 390 13.45 -23.63 -4.21
N VAL A 391 12.41 -23.17 -4.92
CA VAL A 391 11.29 -24.01 -5.40
C VAL A 391 11.65 -24.99 -6.53
#